data_AF-A0A8H9EQB6-F1
#
_entry.id   AF-A0A8H9EQB6-F1
#
_cell.length_a   1.000
_cell.length_b   1.000
_cell.length_c   1.000
_cell.angle_alpha   90.00
_cell.angle_beta   90.00
_cell.angle_gamma   90.00
#
_symmetry.space_group_name_H-M   'P 1'
#
loop_
_entity.id
_entity.type
_entity.pdbx_description
1 polymer ?
#
loop_
_entity_poly.entity_id
_entity_poly.type
_entity_poly.pdbx_seq_one_letter_code
_entity_poly.pdbx_strand_id
1 'polypeptide(L)'
;MKFNVKVERKQFTKFNQKLQDWSGDVIITDGFNLGKSESNNFYDVLELIQKYYDVEDSDITITDDGQLTFSIVEDANGLPDANGEYLTDYFIVVEKIEVVPVVEAEMLV
;
A
#
# COMPACT_ATOMS: atom_id res chain seq x y z
N MET A 1 16.90 11.23 -5.32
CA MET A 1 16.16 11.34 -4.04
C MET A 1 15.48 10.01 -3.79
N LYS A 2 15.14 9.60 -2.56
CA LYS A 2 14.36 8.38 -2.33
C LYS A 2 13.06 8.74 -1.61
N PHE A 3 12.00 8.00 -1.87
CA PHE A 3 10.69 8.24 -1.27
C PHE A 3 10.23 6.97 -0.55
N ASN A 4 9.83 7.10 0.71
CA ASN A 4 9.29 6.00 1.50
C ASN A 4 7.85 5.75 1.06
N VAL A 5 7.54 4.54 0.65
CA VAL A 5 6.17 4.15 0.30
C VAL A 5 5.65 3.27 1.43
N LYS A 6 4.57 3.70 2.07
CA LYS A 6 3.94 2.99 3.18
C LYS A 6 2.48 2.74 2.88
N VAL A 7 2.01 1.56 3.29
CA VAL A 7 0.60 1.40 3.63
C VAL A 7 0.40 2.15 4.95
N GLU A 8 -0.47 3.15 4.99
CA GLU A 8 -0.82 3.85 6.23
C GLU A 8 -1.80 3.03 7.07
N ARG A 9 -2.79 2.43 6.42
CA ARG A 9 -3.78 1.57 7.06
C ARG A 9 -4.31 0.54 6.07
N LYS A 10 -4.86 -0.54 6.63
CA LYS A 10 -5.68 -1.50 5.90
C LYS A 10 -7.08 -1.50 6.48
N GLN A 11 -8.08 -1.64 5.61
CA GLN A 11 -9.47 -1.82 6.00
C GLN A 11 -9.99 -3.11 5.40
N PHE A 12 -10.39 -4.04 6.26
CA PHE A 12 -10.97 -5.32 5.86
C PHE A 12 -12.48 -5.24 6.00
N THR A 13 -13.21 -5.51 4.94
CA THR A 13 -14.66 -5.62 4.96
C THR A 13 -15.06 -7.05 4.65
N LYS A 14 -15.65 -7.73 5.63
CA LYS A 14 -16.08 -9.12 5.46
C LYS A 14 -17.25 -9.23 4.47
N PHE A 15 -17.23 -10.26 3.63
CA PHE A 15 -18.34 -10.58 2.74
C PHE A 15 -19.59 -10.94 3.55
N ASN A 16 -20.70 -10.26 3.28
CA ASN A 16 -21.98 -10.53 3.89
C ASN A 16 -22.74 -11.58 3.08
N GLN A 17 -22.66 -12.84 3.51
CA GLN A 17 -23.35 -13.94 2.83
C GLN A 17 -24.87 -13.78 2.73
N LYS A 18 -25.51 -13.01 3.63
CA LYS A 18 -26.98 -12.82 3.58
C LYS A 18 -27.40 -11.80 2.53
N LEU A 19 -26.64 -10.71 2.42
CA LEU A 19 -26.90 -9.63 1.48
C LEU A 19 -26.18 -9.82 0.14
N GLN A 20 -25.25 -10.77 0.07
CA GLN A 20 -24.41 -11.06 -1.10
C GLN A 20 -23.58 -9.84 -1.54
N ASP A 21 -23.05 -9.09 -0.57
CA ASP A 21 -22.28 -7.87 -0.81
C ASP A 21 -21.16 -7.66 0.24
N TRP A 22 -20.34 -6.63 0.04
CA TRP A 22 -19.24 -6.23 0.92
C TRP A 22 -19.72 -5.26 2.00
N SER A 23 -20.71 -5.67 2.79
CA SER A 23 -21.29 -4.85 3.88
C SER A 23 -21.18 -5.51 5.26
N GLY A 24 -20.32 -6.53 5.40
CA GLY A 24 -20.11 -7.22 6.66
C GLY A 24 -19.27 -6.41 7.65
N ASP A 25 -18.73 -7.11 8.64
CA ASP A 25 -17.92 -6.48 9.69
C ASP A 25 -16.66 -5.83 9.10
N VAL A 26 -16.36 -4.63 9.60
CA VAL A 26 -15.19 -3.84 9.19
C VAL A 26 -14.13 -3.89 10.29
N ILE A 27 -12.91 -4.23 9.91
CA ILE A 27 -11.73 -4.22 10.78
C ILE A 27 -10.70 -3.26 10.17
N ILE A 28 -10.16 -2.35 10.97
CA ILE A 28 -9.10 -1.43 10.54
C ILE A 28 -7.83 -1.82 11.28
N THR A 29 -6.72 -1.94 10.56
CA THR A 29 -5.40 -2.22 11.14
C THR A 29 -4.36 -1.21 10.71
N ASP A 30 -3.31 -1.12 11.53
CA ASP A 30 -2.12 -0.35 11.20
C ASP A 30 -1.50 -0.83 9.89
N GLY A 31 -0.97 0.12 9.14
CA GLY A 31 -0.22 -0.18 7.94
C GLY A 31 1.22 -0.62 8.20
N PHE A 32 2.00 -0.69 7.14
CA PHE A 32 3.38 -1.16 7.16
C PHE A 32 4.17 -0.54 6.00
N ASN A 33 5.49 -0.64 6.08
CA ASN A 33 6.37 -0.08 5.07
C ASN A 33 6.51 -1.03 3.87
N LEU A 34 6.24 -0.55 2.66
CA LEU A 34 6.45 -1.30 1.41
C LEU A 34 7.88 -1.16 0.90
N GLY A 35 8.55 -0.06 1.24
CA GLY A 35 9.94 0.18 0.89
C GLY A 35 10.19 1.57 0.32
N LYS A 36 11.11 1.64 -0.63
CA LYS A 36 11.59 2.91 -1.18
C LYS A 36 11.38 2.95 -2.69
N SER A 37 10.71 3.99 -3.16
CA SER A 37 10.62 4.32 -4.59
C SER A 37 11.72 5.29 -5.00
N GLU A 38 12.11 5.23 -6.28
CA GLU A 38 13.13 6.09 -6.89
C GLU A 38 12.65 7.53 -7.06
N SER A 39 11.34 7.72 -7.22
CA SER A 39 10.70 9.04 -7.26
C SER A 39 9.34 9.00 -6.55
N ASN A 40 8.64 10.14 -6.55
CA ASN A 40 7.24 10.22 -6.13
C ASN A 40 6.26 10.19 -7.31
N ASN A 41 6.73 9.85 -8.52
CA ASN A 41 5.87 9.66 -9.67
C ASN A 41 4.98 8.43 -9.47
N PHE A 42 3.74 8.51 -9.96
CA PHE A 42 2.76 7.43 -9.89
C PHE A 42 3.32 6.08 -10.38
N TYR A 43 3.98 6.04 -11.54
CA TYR A 43 4.47 4.79 -12.13
C TYR A 43 5.60 4.16 -11.32
N ASP A 44 6.51 4.96 -10.75
CA ASP A 44 7.60 4.44 -9.91
C ASP A 44 7.09 3.93 -8.55
N VAL A 45 5.97 4.48 -8.06
CA VAL A 45 5.31 4.00 -6.85
C VAL A 45 4.50 2.74 -7.16
N LEU A 46 3.79 2.72 -8.29
CA LEU A 46 3.04 1.56 -8.78
C LEU A 46 3.96 0.36 -9.00
N GLU A 47 5.14 0.54 -9.61
CA GLU A 47 6.11 -0.54 -9.79
C GLU A 47 6.53 -1.18 -8.45
N LEU A 48 6.63 -0.38 -7.39
CA LEU A 48 6.91 -0.90 -6.05
C LEU A 48 5.72 -1.67 -5.46
N ILE A 49 4.50 -1.16 -5.63
CA ILE A 49 3.27 -1.85 -5.17
C ILE A 49 3.12 -3.20 -5.90
N GLN A 50 3.37 -3.21 -7.21
CA GLN A 50 3.27 -4.39 -8.08
C GLN A 50 4.28 -5.51 -7.75
N LYS A 51 5.29 -5.24 -6.92
CA LYS A 51 6.18 -6.29 -6.38
C LYS A 51 5.51 -7.14 -5.30
N TYR A 52 4.45 -6.63 -4.69
CA TYR A 52 3.73 -7.27 -3.59
C TYR A 52 2.30 -7.67 -3.96
N TYR A 53 1.68 -6.94 -4.88
CA TYR A 53 0.28 -7.10 -5.24
C TYR A 53 0.11 -7.20 -6.75
N ASP A 54 -0.78 -8.08 -7.19
CA ASP A 54 -1.18 -8.18 -8.59
C ASP A 54 -2.27 -7.14 -8.87
N VAL A 55 -1.84 -5.90 -9.13
CA VAL A 55 -2.72 -4.75 -9.38
C VAL A 55 -2.24 -3.98 -10.61
N GLU A 56 -3.19 -3.50 -11.41
CA GLU A 56 -2.94 -2.66 -12.58
C GLU A 56 -3.20 -1.18 -12.26
N ASP A 57 -2.86 -0.30 -13.21
CA ASP A 57 -3.12 1.14 -13.04
C ASP A 57 -4.62 1.45 -12.86
N SER A 58 -5.48 0.66 -13.50
CA SER A 58 -6.94 0.77 -13.45
C SER A 58 -7.54 0.36 -12.10
N ASP A 59 -6.81 -0.40 -11.29
CA ASP A 59 -7.22 -0.80 -9.94
C ASP A 59 -6.89 0.29 -8.90
N ILE A 60 -6.03 1.24 -9.26
CA ILE A 60 -5.59 2.30 -8.36
C ILE A 60 -6.47 3.53 -8.51
N THR A 61 -7.00 4.00 -7.39
CA THR A 61 -7.64 5.31 -7.27
C THR A 61 -6.69 6.29 -6.56
N ILE A 62 -6.59 7.51 -7.09
CA ILE A 62 -5.90 8.61 -6.40
C ILE A 62 -6.96 9.50 -5.78
N THR A 63 -6.89 9.66 -4.46
CA THR A 63 -7.78 10.52 -3.69
C THR A 63 -7.38 11.99 -3.79
N ASP A 64 -8.26 12.90 -3.37
CA ASP A 64 -8.06 14.35 -3.49
C ASP A 64 -6.84 14.88 -2.71
N ASP A 65 -6.39 14.17 -1.67
CA ASP A 65 -5.20 14.51 -0.88
C ASP A 65 -3.90 13.90 -1.44
N GLY A 66 -3.99 13.18 -2.56
CA GLY A 66 -2.87 12.53 -3.23
C GLY A 66 -2.52 11.14 -2.66
N GLN A 67 -3.35 10.57 -1.78
CA GLN A 67 -3.21 9.19 -1.33
C GLN A 67 -3.66 8.22 -2.42
N LEU A 68 -2.86 7.16 -2.62
CA LEU A 68 -3.15 6.07 -3.55
C LEU A 68 -3.93 4.99 -2.82
N THR A 69 -5.02 4.51 -3.41
CA THR A 69 -5.86 3.47 -2.80
C THR A 69 -6.18 2.37 -3.80
N PHE A 70 -6.19 1.13 -3.35
CA PHE A 70 -6.64 -0.01 -4.15
C PHE A 70 -7.28 -1.06 -3.25
N SER A 71 -8.08 -1.93 -3.84
CA SER A 71 -8.80 -2.98 -3.12
C SER A 71 -8.50 -4.34 -3.72
N ILE A 72 -8.23 -5.33 -2.87
CA ILE A 72 -8.06 -6.73 -3.28
C ILE A 72 -8.90 -7.65 -2.40
N VAL A 73 -9.27 -8.82 -2.92
CA VAL A 73 -9.95 -9.85 -2.13
C VAL A 73 -8.92 -10.76 -1.49
N GLU A 74 -9.02 -10.96 -0.18
CA GLU A 74 -8.08 -11.74 0.63
C GLU A 74 -8.78 -12.84 1.44
N ASP A 75 -8.04 -13.92 1.69
CA ASP A 75 -8.43 -14.99 2.59
C ASP A 75 -8.28 -14.58 4.07
N ALA A 76 -8.59 -15.51 5.00
CA ALA A 76 -8.48 -15.26 6.43
C ALA A 76 -7.02 -15.06 6.93
N ASN A 77 -6.02 -15.36 6.11
CA ASN A 77 -4.61 -15.17 6.40
C ASN A 77 -4.06 -13.85 5.81
N GLY A 78 -4.89 -13.08 5.10
CA GLY A 78 -4.45 -11.86 4.41
C GLY A 78 -3.64 -12.15 3.15
N LEU A 79 -3.89 -13.30 2.51
CA LEU A 79 -3.32 -13.62 1.20
C LEU A 79 -4.36 -13.35 0.10
N PRO A 80 -3.95 -12.78 -1.05
CA PRO A 80 -4.87 -12.56 -2.17
C PRO A 80 -5.54 -13.87 -2.63
N ASP A 81 -6.87 -13.89 -2.67
CA ASP A 81 -7.69 -15.01 -3.14
C ASP A 81 -9.04 -14.48 -3.67
N ALA A 82 -9.37 -14.79 -4.92
CA ALA A 82 -10.65 -14.41 -5.53
C ALA A 82 -11.88 -15.02 -4.83
N ASN A 83 -11.70 -16.08 -4.04
CA ASN A 83 -12.74 -16.69 -3.20
C ASN A 83 -12.63 -16.27 -1.72
N GLY A 84 -11.77 -15.29 -1.42
CA GLY A 84 -11.56 -14.77 -0.08
C GLY A 84 -12.82 -14.17 0.54
N GLU A 85 -12.87 -14.15 1.88
CA GLU A 85 -14.02 -13.60 2.63
C GLU A 85 -13.86 -12.11 2.94
N TYR A 86 -12.73 -11.48 2.61
CA TYR A 86 -12.45 -10.10 2.96
C TYR A 86 -12.11 -9.27 1.72
N LEU A 87 -12.82 -8.17 1.52
CA LEU A 87 -12.38 -7.10 0.63
C LEU A 87 -11.47 -6.18 1.45
N THR A 88 -10.22 -6.09 1.05
CA THR A 88 -9.19 -5.32 1.76
C THR A 88 -8.81 -4.08 0.98
N ASP A 89 -9.09 -2.91 1.55
CA ASP A 89 -8.66 -1.62 1.03
C ASP A 89 -7.28 -1.25 1.60
N TYR A 90 -6.38 -0.90 0.71
CA TYR A 90 -5.01 -0.46 1.01
C TYR A 90 -4.89 1.04 0.78
N PHE A 91 -4.39 1.77 1.78
CA PHE A 91 -4.21 3.23 1.71
C PHE A 91 -2.71 3.56 1.71
N ILE A 92 -2.18 4.02 0.59
CA ILE A 92 -0.74 4.17 0.33
C ILE A 92 -0.32 5.64 0.35
N VAL A 93 0.72 5.94 1.12
CA VAL A 93 1.30 7.29 1.24
C VAL A 93 2.77 7.25 0.83
N VAL A 94 3.23 8.35 0.21
CA VAL A 94 4.59 8.50 -0.30
C VAL A 94 5.26 9.68 0.38
N GLU A 95 6.28 9.42 1.19
CA GLU A 95 6.99 10.42 1.99
C GLU A 95 8.40 10.66 1.46
N LYS A 96 8.78 11.93 1.30
CA LYS A 96 10.13 12.30 0.87
C LYS A 96 11.15 11.95 1.95
N ILE A 97 12.16 11.14 1.61
CA ILE A 97 13.29 10.86 2.48
C ILE A 97 14.41 11.83 2.12
N GLU A 98 14.79 12.68 3.08
CA GLU A 98 16.02 13.47 2.94
C GLU A 98 17.23 12.53 3.02
N VAL A 99 18.10 12.60 2.02
CA VAL A 99 19.37 11.88 2.05
C VAL A 99 20.25 12.63 3.05
N VAL A 100 20.46 12.05 4.24
CA VAL A 100 21.50 12.52 5.15
C VAL A 100 22.83 12.26 4.45
N PRO A 101 23.64 13.30 4.11
CA PRO A 101 24.94 13.07 3.54
C PRO A 101 25.77 12.27 4.54
N VAL A 102 26.29 11.13 4.11
CA VAL A 102 27.35 10.43 4.84
C VAL A 102 28.53 11.39 4.82
N VAL A 103 28.83 12.02 5.96
CA VAL A 103 30.12 12.67 6.14
C VAL A 103 31.12 11.51 6.19
N GLU A 104 31.77 11.22 5.06
CA GLU A 104 33.02 10.47 5.09
C GLU A 104 33.94 11.29 5.99
N ALA A 105 34.12 10.84 7.22
CA ALA A 105 35.20 11.31 8.03
C ALA A 105 36.47 10.87 7.29
N GLU A 106 37.05 11.78 6.51
CA GLU A 106 38.46 11.74 6.18
C GLU A 106 39.23 11.63 7.50
N MET A 107 39.51 10.40 7.94
CA MET A 107 40.54 10.20 8.94
C MET A 107 41.88 10.38 8.23
N LEU A 108 42.30 11.65 8.18
CA LEU A 108 43.70 12.03 8.14
C LEU A 108 44.40 11.37 9.34
N VAL A 109 45.20 10.32 9.09
CA VAL A 109 46.46 10.06 9.80
C VAL A 109 47.45 9.40 8.84
#